data_AF-A0A8T1N175-F1
#
_entry.id   AF-A0A8T1N175-F1
#
_cell.length_a   1.000
_cell.length_b   1.000
_cell.length_c   1.000
_cell.angle_alpha   90.00
_cell.angle_beta   90.00
_cell.angle_gamma   90.00
#
_symmetry.space_group_name_H-M   'P 1'
#
loop_
_entity.id
_entity.type
_entity.pdbx_description
1 polymer ?
#
loop_
_entity_poly.entity_id
_entity_poly.type
_entity_poly.pdbx_seq_one_letter_code
_entity_poly.pdbx_strand_id
1 'polypeptide(L)'
;MLSNCFIFLTLFFISPSSETLVGGYTEVRLPNADETQTFTTLLNLQLPTFLGLTANDVNDVQIFGISSQVVNGINYRINIRLRNGQCYLVTVFQSLPSREDGTVTHRISSVELMKCPLQF
;
A
#
# COMPACT_ATOMS: atom_id res chain seq x y z
N MET A 1 -52.57 35.93 13.90
CA MET A 1 -51.89 35.76 12.60
C MET A 1 -50.58 35.04 12.88
N LEU A 2 -50.45 33.81 12.37
CA LEU A 2 -49.30 32.92 12.53
C LEU A 2 -48.06 33.52 11.86
N SER A 3 -46.88 33.34 12.46
CA SER A 3 -45.69 32.99 11.67
C SER A 3 -44.66 32.29 12.56
N ASN A 4 -44.69 30.96 12.54
CA ASN A 4 -43.66 30.09 13.10
C ASN A 4 -42.49 30.06 12.12
N CYS A 5 -41.36 30.66 12.49
CA CYS A 5 -40.11 30.54 11.74
C CYS A 5 -39.33 29.32 12.25
N PHE A 6 -39.71 28.12 11.79
CA PHE A 6 -38.92 26.91 11.98
C PHE A 6 -37.74 26.93 11.01
N ILE A 7 -36.56 27.30 11.51
CA ILE A 7 -35.30 27.11 10.77
C ILE A 7 -34.92 25.63 10.91
N PHE A 8 -35.14 24.88 9.83
CA PHE A 8 -34.64 23.52 9.67
C PHE A 8 -33.10 23.56 9.67
N LEU A 9 -32.49 23.09 10.76
CA LEU A 9 -31.07 22.81 10.83
C LEU A 9 -30.82 21.50 10.05
N THR A 10 -30.59 21.60 8.74
CA THR A 10 -30.13 20.47 7.96
C THR A 10 -28.67 20.19 8.33
N LEU A 11 -28.48 19.20 9.20
CA LEU A 11 -27.20 18.53 9.41
C LEU A 11 -26.78 17.92 8.07
N PHE A 12 -25.97 18.65 7.31
CA PHE A 12 -25.15 18.05 6.27
C PHE A 12 -24.19 17.10 6.98
N PHE A 13 -24.52 15.81 6.97
CA PHE A 13 -23.56 14.74 7.18
C PHE A 13 -22.59 14.76 6.00
N ILE A 14 -21.61 15.67 6.06
CA ILE A 14 -20.45 15.61 5.19
C ILE A 14 -19.70 14.37 5.67
N SER A 15 -19.84 13.26 4.96
CA SER A 15 -18.94 12.11 5.14
C SER A 15 -17.51 12.63 5.09
N PRO A 16 -16.64 12.31 6.06
CA PRO A 16 -15.23 12.68 5.95
C PRO A 16 -14.67 11.94 4.74
N SER A 17 -14.60 12.62 3.59
CA SER A 17 -13.78 12.17 2.48
C SER A 17 -12.35 12.29 2.97
N SER A 18 -11.65 11.17 3.14
CA SER A 18 -10.23 11.16 3.47
C SER A 18 -9.51 12.06 2.46
N GLU A 19 -9.12 13.27 2.90
CA GLU A 19 -8.35 14.20 2.09
C GLU A 19 -6.97 13.57 1.87
N THR A 20 -6.79 12.90 0.74
CA THR A 20 -5.45 12.54 0.29
C THR A 20 -4.76 13.82 -0.17
N LEU A 21 -3.89 14.37 0.68
CA LEU A 21 -2.94 15.41 0.29
C LEU A 21 -2.26 14.96 -1.01
N VAL A 22 -2.31 15.81 -2.05
CA VAL A 22 -1.68 15.49 -3.34
C VAL A 22 -0.19 15.20 -3.10
N GLY A 23 0.25 14.01 -3.50
CA GLY A 23 1.61 13.54 -3.26
C GLY A 23 1.86 12.94 -1.86
N GLY A 24 0.85 12.75 -1.02
CA GLY A 24 0.94 11.95 0.21
C GLY A 24 0.72 10.45 -0.05
N TYR A 25 1.17 9.61 0.88
CA TYR A 25 0.74 8.22 0.91
C TYR A 25 -0.70 8.12 1.44
N THR A 26 -1.49 7.21 0.89
CA THR A 26 -2.79 6.84 1.43
C THR A 26 -2.65 6.23 2.82
N GLU A 27 -3.76 6.10 3.53
CA GLU A 27 -3.81 5.25 4.73
C GLU A 27 -3.42 3.80 4.41
N VAL A 28 -2.87 3.13 5.42
CA VAL A 28 -2.48 1.72 5.31
C VAL A 28 -3.75 0.86 5.30
N ARG A 29 -3.84 -0.03 4.31
CA ARG A 29 -4.93 -1.00 4.14
C ARG A 29 -4.39 -2.38 3.84
N LEU A 30 -5.24 -3.40 3.90
CA LEU A 30 -4.88 -4.73 3.42
C LEU A 30 -4.81 -4.75 1.87
N PRO A 31 -3.95 -5.60 1.29
CA PRO A 31 -3.94 -5.83 -0.15
C PRO A 31 -5.23 -6.54 -0.61
N ASN A 32 -5.65 -6.28 -1.85
CA ASN A 32 -6.63 -7.14 -2.52
C ASN A 32 -5.95 -8.40 -3.11
N ALA A 33 -6.72 -9.30 -3.73
CA ALA A 33 -6.21 -10.56 -4.27
C ALA A 33 -5.15 -10.35 -5.39
N ASP A 34 -5.41 -9.42 -6.31
CA ASP A 34 -4.51 -9.13 -7.44
C ASP A 34 -3.20 -8.49 -6.97
N GLU A 35 -3.28 -7.56 -6.02
CA GLU A 35 -2.13 -6.94 -5.36
C GLU A 35 -1.33 -7.99 -4.58
N THR A 36 -2.01 -8.89 -3.85
CA THR A 36 -1.36 -9.96 -3.11
C THR A 36 -0.57 -10.86 -4.06
N GLN A 37 -1.18 -11.30 -5.16
CA GLN A 37 -0.51 -12.14 -6.16
C GLN A 37 0.67 -11.42 -6.83
N THR A 38 0.44 -10.18 -7.27
CA THR A 38 1.46 -9.35 -7.97
C THR A 38 2.67 -9.11 -7.07
N PHE A 39 2.43 -8.62 -5.85
CA PHE A 39 3.51 -8.28 -4.94
C PHE A 39 4.19 -9.51 -4.35
N THR A 40 3.48 -10.60 -4.08
CA THR A 40 4.13 -11.84 -3.64
C THR A 40 5.08 -12.37 -4.70
N THR A 41 4.66 -12.35 -5.97
CA THR A 41 5.51 -12.76 -7.10
C THR A 41 6.75 -11.88 -7.21
N LEU A 42 6.56 -10.55 -7.12
CA LEU A 42 7.66 -9.59 -7.17
C LEU A 42 8.65 -9.76 -6.00
N LEU A 43 8.13 -9.91 -4.79
CA LEU A 43 8.94 -10.05 -3.57
C LEU A 43 9.77 -11.34 -3.62
N ASN A 44 9.18 -12.46 -4.02
CA ASN A 44 9.91 -13.72 -4.18
C ASN A 44 11.05 -13.61 -5.20
N LEU A 45 10.88 -12.78 -6.24
CA LEU A 45 11.87 -12.59 -7.29
C LEU A 45 13.00 -11.63 -6.88
N GLN A 46 12.67 -10.49 -6.25
CA GLN A 46 13.63 -9.39 -6.06
C GLN A 46 14.16 -9.27 -4.63
N LEU A 47 13.34 -9.58 -3.62
CA LEU A 47 13.69 -9.36 -2.21
C LEU A 47 14.95 -10.11 -1.73
N PRO A 48 15.22 -11.37 -2.15
CA PRO A 48 16.43 -12.09 -1.75
C PRO A 48 17.71 -11.30 -2.03
N THR A 49 17.80 -10.67 -3.19
CA THR A 49 18.95 -9.86 -3.61
C THR A 49 19.14 -8.62 -2.74
N PHE A 50 18.05 -7.97 -2.32
CA PHE A 50 18.12 -6.77 -1.47
C PHE A 50 18.58 -7.08 -0.04
N LEU A 51 18.22 -8.26 0.47
CA LEU A 51 18.48 -8.63 1.87
C LEU A 51 19.65 -9.61 2.05
N GLY A 52 20.29 -10.07 0.97
CA GLY A 52 21.32 -11.11 1.02
C GLY A 52 20.77 -12.45 1.51
N LEU A 53 19.50 -12.75 1.17
CA LEU A 53 18.78 -13.95 1.57
C LEU A 53 18.66 -14.93 0.39
N THR A 54 18.18 -16.14 0.69
CA THR A 54 17.82 -17.14 -0.33
C THR A 54 16.33 -17.07 -0.67
N ALA A 55 15.93 -17.71 -1.77
CA ALA A 55 14.52 -17.85 -2.14
C ALA A 55 13.69 -18.56 -1.06
N ASN A 56 14.31 -19.47 -0.28
CA ASN A 56 13.63 -20.18 0.80
C ASN A 56 13.35 -19.29 2.01
N ASP A 57 14.17 -18.26 2.25
CA ASP A 57 14.00 -17.33 3.38
C ASP A 57 12.85 -16.34 3.17
N VAL A 58 12.52 -16.07 1.91
CA VAL A 58 11.41 -15.20 1.51
C VAL A 58 10.14 -15.98 1.14
N ASN A 59 10.21 -17.31 1.15
CA ASN A 59 9.03 -18.14 0.99
C ASN A 59 8.04 -17.86 2.14
N ASP A 60 6.75 -17.88 1.84
CA ASP A 60 5.67 -17.56 2.77
C ASP A 60 5.69 -16.10 3.31
N VAL A 61 6.14 -15.13 2.50
CA VAL A 61 6.06 -13.71 2.88
C VAL A 61 4.61 -13.30 3.19
N GLN A 62 4.39 -12.76 4.38
CA GLN A 62 3.09 -12.25 4.78
C GLN A 62 3.02 -10.75 4.50
N ILE A 63 2.19 -10.35 3.53
CA ILE A 63 1.85 -8.94 3.30
C ILE A 63 0.71 -8.58 4.25
N PHE A 64 0.92 -7.60 5.14
CA PHE A 64 -0.07 -7.19 6.14
C PHE A 64 -0.45 -5.71 6.08
N GLY A 65 0.10 -4.95 5.13
CA GLY A 65 -0.30 -3.57 4.92
C GLY A 65 0.26 -3.01 3.62
N ILE A 66 -0.54 -2.19 2.96
CA ILE A 66 -0.18 -1.46 1.76
C ILE A 66 -0.67 -0.02 1.91
N SER A 67 0.18 0.93 1.55
CA SER A 67 -0.21 2.31 1.23
C SER A 67 0.37 2.68 -0.13
N SER A 68 -0.26 3.63 -0.83
CA SER A 68 0.21 4.07 -2.14
C SER A 68 0.31 5.58 -2.22
N GLN A 69 1.17 6.07 -3.10
CA GLN A 69 1.36 7.47 -3.39
C GLN A 69 1.41 7.62 -4.92
N VAL A 70 0.51 8.44 -5.46
CA VAL A 70 0.51 8.76 -6.89
C VAL A 70 1.67 9.72 -7.18
N VAL A 71 2.48 9.37 -8.17
CA VAL A 71 3.61 10.15 -8.70
C VAL A 71 3.56 10.12 -10.23
N ASN A 72 4.69 10.24 -10.94
CA ASN A 72 4.77 9.84 -12.35
C ASN A 72 4.80 8.31 -12.49
N GLY A 73 3.73 7.66 -12.02
CA GLY A 73 3.67 6.25 -11.65
C GLY A 73 2.99 6.11 -10.27
N ILE A 74 3.23 5.01 -9.59
CA ILE A 74 2.74 4.80 -8.22
C ILE A 74 3.88 4.25 -7.35
N ASN A 75 4.13 4.89 -6.21
CA ASN A 75 4.94 4.28 -5.15
C ASN A 75 4.01 3.51 -4.21
N TYR A 76 4.25 2.23 -4.04
CA TYR A 76 3.64 1.40 -3.01
C TYR A 76 4.59 1.25 -1.83
N ARG A 77 4.06 1.30 -0.62
CA ARG A 77 4.73 0.97 0.63
C ARG A 77 4.06 -0.27 1.20
N ILE A 78 4.79 -1.36 1.23
CA ILE A 78 4.29 -2.70 1.54
C ILE A 78 4.93 -3.16 2.85
N ASN A 79 4.10 -3.37 3.87
CA ASN A 79 4.52 -3.93 5.15
C ASN A 79 4.49 -5.45 5.03
N ILE A 80 5.65 -6.07 5.18
CA ILE A 80 5.82 -7.52 5.08
C ILE A 80 6.40 -8.11 6.35
N ARG A 81 6.08 -9.38 6.61
CA ARG A 81 6.71 -10.21 7.62
C ARG A 81 7.28 -11.45 6.97
N LEU A 82 8.56 -11.71 7.22
CA LEU A 82 9.22 -12.94 6.78
C LEU A 82 8.99 -14.07 7.80
N ARG A 83 9.27 -15.30 7.38
CA ARG A 83 9.14 -16.50 8.21
C ARG A 83 9.98 -16.46 9.48
N ASN A 84 11.15 -15.81 9.44
CA ASN A 84 12.03 -15.62 10.59
C ASN A 84 11.48 -14.61 11.62
N GLY A 85 10.30 -14.04 11.37
CA GLY A 85 9.63 -13.09 12.26
C GLY A 85 10.08 -11.64 12.09
N GLN A 86 11.02 -11.34 11.19
CA GLN A 86 11.41 -9.96 10.89
C GLN A 86 10.38 -9.27 9.99
N CYS A 87 10.17 -7.98 10.23
CA CYS A 87 9.26 -7.16 9.43
C CYS A 87 10.03 -6.09 8.66
N TYR A 88 9.57 -5.84 7.44
CA TYR A 88 10.17 -4.86 6.54
C TYR A 88 9.09 -3.98 5.93
N LEU A 89 9.46 -2.72 5.72
CA LEU A 89 8.76 -1.82 4.82
C LEU A 89 9.47 -1.89 3.46
N VAL A 90 8.77 -2.41 2.45
CA VAL A 90 9.27 -2.50 1.08
C VAL A 90 8.62 -1.42 0.25
N THR A 91 9.42 -0.54 -0.37
CA THR A 91 8.91 0.40 -1.35
C THR A 91 8.99 -0.21 -2.74
N VAL A 92 7.87 -0.24 -3.45
CA VAL A 92 7.76 -0.72 -4.83
C VAL A 92 7.32 0.42 -5.73
N PHE A 93 8.07 0.69 -6.79
CA PHE A 93 7.66 1.62 -7.83
C PHE A 93 6.94 0.88 -8.96
N GLN A 94 5.74 1.33 -9.30
CA GLN A 94 5.01 0.96 -10.50
C GLN A 94 5.13 2.07 -11.55
N SER A 95 5.55 1.72 -12.77
CA SER A 95 5.60 2.68 -13.88
C SER A 95 4.21 3.14 -14.33
N LEU A 96 4.15 4.26 -15.04
CA LEU A 96 2.99 4.51 -15.90
C LEU A 96 2.83 3.38 -16.93
N PRO A 97 1.60 3.13 -17.40
CA PRO A 97 1.36 2.22 -18.52
C PRO A 97 2.19 2.63 -19.75
N SER A 98 2.83 1.64 -20.38
CA SER A 98 3.49 1.81 -21.67
C SER A 98 2.49 2.31 -22.72
N ARG A 99 2.94 3.19 -23.62
CA ARG A 99 2.08 3.72 -24.69
C ARG A 99 1.75 2.68 -25.76
N GLU A 100 2.56 1.64 -25.89
CA GLU A 100 2.43 0.66 -26.98
C GLU A 100 1.43 -0.45 -26.64
N ASP A 101 1.52 -0.99 -25.42
CA ASP A 101 0.78 -2.18 -25.00
C ASP A 101 0.07 -2.03 -23.64
N GLY A 102 0.18 -0.86 -23.00
CA GLY A 102 -0.42 -0.60 -21.70
C GLY A 102 0.25 -1.33 -20.53
N THR A 103 1.38 -2.03 -20.76
CA THR A 103 2.06 -2.77 -19.70
C THR A 103 2.62 -1.85 -18.62
N VAL A 104 2.59 -2.32 -17.38
CA VAL A 104 3.24 -1.65 -16.24
C VAL A 104 4.37 -2.51 -15.72
N THR A 105 5.40 -1.87 -15.19
CA THR A 105 6.53 -2.56 -14.56
C THR A 105 6.54 -2.28 -13.07
N HIS A 106 6.90 -3.29 -12.28
CA HIS A 106 7.09 -3.15 -10.83
C HIS A 106 8.55 -3.42 -10.48
N ARG A 107 9.12 -2.59 -9.60
CA ARG A 107 10.47 -2.77 -9.07
C ARG A 107 10.54 -2.39 -7.60
N ILE A 108 11.27 -3.16 -6.81
CA ILE A 108 11.64 -2.74 -5.46
C ILE A 108 12.60 -1.55 -5.57
N SER A 109 12.29 -0.46 -4.89
CA SER A 109 13.14 0.75 -4.82
C SER A 109 13.84 0.90 -3.47
N SER A 110 13.24 0.42 -2.38
CA SER A 110 13.89 0.38 -1.07
C SER A 110 13.34 -0.76 -0.20
N VAL A 111 14.15 -1.20 0.77
CA VAL A 111 13.76 -2.17 1.80
C VAL A 111 14.30 -1.65 3.13
N GLU A 112 13.41 -1.48 4.11
CA GLU A 112 13.74 -0.91 5.42
C GLU A 112 13.26 -1.85 6.52
N LEU A 113 14.13 -2.16 7.50
CA LEU A 113 13.75 -2.95 8.66
C LEU A 113 12.79 -2.14 9.54
N MET A 114 11.68 -2.74 9.97
CA MET A 114 10.70 -2.11 10.85
C MET A 114 10.32 -2.99 12.03
N LYS A 115 9.73 -2.39 13.06
CA LYS A 115 9.14 -3.14 14.17
C LYS A 115 7.89 -3.86 13.68
N CYS A 116 7.79 -5.16 13.96
CA CYS A 116 6.57 -5.90 13.70
C CYS A 116 5.41 -5.36 14.56
N PRO A 117 4.19 -5.26 14.01
CA PRO A 117 3.01 -4.99 14.83
C PRO A 117 2.86 -6.11 15.87
N LEU A 118 2.49 -5.73 17.10
CA LEU A 118 2.17 -6.69 18.16
C LEU A 118 0.99 -7.53 17.71
N GLN A 119 1.14 -8.85 17.72
CA GLN A 119 0.03 -9.79 17.53
C GLN A 119 -0.83 -9.74 18.80
N PHE A 120 -2.09 -9.35 18.67
CA PHE A 120 -3.10 -9.46 19.72
C PHE A 120 -3.82 -10.80 19.63
#